data_AF-D8LRF0-F1
#
_entry.id   AF-D8LRF0-F1
#
_cell.length_a   1.000
_cell.length_b   1.000
_cell.length_c   1.000
_cell.angle_alpha   90.00
_cell.angle_beta   90.00
_cell.angle_gamma   90.00
#
_symmetry.space_group_name_H-M   'P 1'
#
loop_
_entity.id
_entity.type
_entity.pdbx_description
1 polymer ?
#
loop_
_entity_poly.entity_id
_entity_poly.type
_entity_poly.pdbx_seq_one_letter_code
_entity_poly.pdbx_strand_id
1 'polypeptide(L)'
;MGPLSQPNGTSLDWADAAVMGLDESVVLAGSTEIDGEDGFAALELDSEGVELWRWEDSPGGGTCRTYGVTVSDDGSVVGAGYIWSGDWATPSLGETDFIAYKLAKDGTLLWKWQVTYE
;
A
#
# COMPACT_ATOMS: atom_id res chain seq x y z
N MET A 1 8.53 1.83 -24.91
CA MET A 1 8.23 0.68 -24.03
C MET A 1 9.54 0.19 -23.44
N GLY A 2 9.86 0.64 -22.22
CA GLY A 2 10.96 0.08 -21.44
C GLY A 2 10.60 -1.32 -20.95
N PRO A 3 11.58 -2.15 -20.55
CA PRO A 3 11.27 -3.46 -20.00
C PRO A 3 10.47 -3.28 -18.70
N LEU A 4 9.42 -4.07 -18.52
CA LEU A 4 8.85 -4.34 -17.21
C LEU A 4 10.01 -4.89 -16.36
N SER A 5 10.58 -4.07 -15.47
CA SER A 5 11.46 -4.59 -14.43
C SER A 5 10.58 -5.49 -13.59
N GLN A 6 10.69 -6.80 -13.73
CA GLN A 6 9.99 -7.72 -12.84
C GLN A 6 10.67 -7.63 -11.48
N PRO A 7 10.03 -7.01 -10.48
CA PRO A 7 10.48 -7.17 -9.11
C PRO A 7 9.90 -8.50 -8.65
N ASN A 8 10.72 -9.55 -8.66
CA ASN A 8 10.54 -10.76 -7.85
C ASN A 8 9.08 -11.24 -7.70
N GLY A 9 8.33 -11.37 -8.81
CA GLY A 9 6.89 -11.63 -8.79
C GLY A 9 6.56 -12.76 -7.83
N THR A 10 5.96 -12.39 -6.71
CA THR A 10 5.52 -13.30 -5.67
C THR A 10 4.15 -13.84 -6.06
N SER A 11 3.61 -14.81 -5.32
CA SER A 11 2.45 -15.56 -5.81
C SER A 11 1.14 -14.75 -5.82
N LEU A 12 1.14 -13.53 -5.25
CA LEU A 12 -0.04 -12.67 -5.05
C LEU A 12 0.32 -11.18 -5.18
N ASP A 13 -0.21 -10.51 -6.21
CA ASP A 13 -0.21 -9.04 -6.35
C ASP A 13 -1.60 -8.58 -6.78
N TRP A 14 -2.25 -7.73 -5.98
CA TRP A 14 -3.57 -7.17 -6.27
C TRP A 14 -3.58 -5.67 -6.09
N ALA A 15 -4.11 -4.94 -7.09
CA ALA A 15 -4.52 -3.56 -6.92
C ALA A 15 -6.03 -3.52 -6.61
N ASP A 16 -6.39 -2.88 -5.51
CA ASP A 16 -7.79 -2.77 -5.04
C ASP A 16 -8.31 -1.33 -5.06
N ALA A 17 -7.40 -0.36 -5.04
CA ALA A 17 -7.73 1.06 -5.07
C ALA A 17 -6.84 1.80 -6.07
N ALA A 18 -7.42 2.81 -6.72
CA ALA A 18 -6.72 3.70 -7.63
C ALA A 18 -7.24 5.13 -7.47
N VAL A 19 -6.34 6.11 -7.59
CA VAL A 19 -6.68 7.54 -7.59
C VAL A 19 -5.77 8.29 -8.57
N MET A 20 -6.33 9.28 -9.26
CA MET A 20 -5.58 10.14 -10.17
C MET A 20 -4.96 11.30 -9.38
N GLY A 21 -3.68 11.57 -9.61
CA GLY A 21 -2.99 12.78 -9.13
C GLY A 21 -3.34 14.02 -9.96
N LEU A 22 -2.91 15.19 -9.49
CA LEU A 22 -3.18 16.46 -10.19
C LEU A 22 -2.38 16.62 -11.50
N ASP A 23 -1.35 15.81 -11.71
CA ASP A 23 -0.44 15.81 -12.85
C ASP A 23 -0.69 14.60 -13.78
N GLU A 24 -1.92 14.08 -13.80
CA GLU A 24 -2.34 12.90 -14.57
C GLU A 24 -1.61 11.60 -14.17
N SER A 25 -0.85 11.64 -13.07
CA SER A 25 -0.32 10.43 -12.45
C SER A 25 -1.46 9.56 -11.92
N VAL A 26 -1.17 8.28 -11.73
CA VAL A 26 -2.10 7.33 -11.12
C VAL A 26 -1.40 6.64 -9.96
N VAL A 27 -1.98 6.77 -8.78
CA VAL A 27 -1.56 5.99 -7.62
C VAL A 27 -2.44 4.75 -7.52
N LEU A 28 -1.79 3.58 -7.43
CA LEU A 28 -2.41 2.29 -7.18
C LEU A 28 -2.05 1.83 -5.77
N ALA A 29 -2.99 1.20 -5.07
CA ALA A 29 -2.73 0.58 -3.79
C ALA A 29 -3.48 -0.74 -3.64
N GLY A 30 -2.92 -1.66 -2.87
CA GLY A 30 -3.51 -2.96 -2.61
C GLY A 30 -2.61 -3.86 -1.77
N SER A 31 -2.48 -5.11 -2.21
CA SER A 31 -1.73 -6.18 -1.54
C SER A 31 -0.65 -6.76 -2.45
N THR A 32 0.44 -7.22 -1.84
CA THR A 32 1.51 -7.99 -2.47
C THR A 32 1.94 -9.11 -1.53
N GLU A 33 2.67 -10.12 -1.99
CA GLU A 33 3.35 -11.07 -1.11
C GLU A 33 4.82 -10.66 -0.94
N ILE A 34 5.30 -10.63 0.31
CA ILE A 34 6.68 -10.26 0.67
C ILE A 34 7.22 -11.38 1.56
N ASP A 35 8.25 -12.09 1.07
CA ASP A 35 8.90 -13.22 1.74
C ASP A 35 7.92 -14.34 2.18
N GLY A 36 6.81 -14.51 1.46
CA GLY A 36 5.80 -15.54 1.70
C GLY A 36 4.65 -15.10 2.63
N GLU A 37 4.61 -13.84 3.02
CA GLU A 37 3.52 -13.24 3.83
C GLU A 37 2.81 -12.13 3.04
N ASP A 38 1.52 -11.91 3.31
CA ASP A 38 0.77 -10.82 2.70
C ASP A 38 1.28 -9.46 3.23
N GLY A 39 1.58 -8.55 2.32
CA GLY A 39 2.04 -7.20 2.58
C GLY A 39 1.21 -6.14 1.86
N PHE A 40 1.47 -4.88 2.19
CA PHE A 40 0.89 -3.75 1.48
C PHE A 40 1.77 -3.33 0.31
N ALA A 41 1.14 -2.88 -0.77
CA ALA A 41 1.83 -2.21 -1.86
C ALA A 41 1.11 -0.91 -2.23
N ALA A 42 1.90 0.11 -2.55
CA ALA A 42 1.46 1.29 -3.25
C ALA A 42 2.50 1.68 -4.30
N LEU A 43 2.06 2.19 -5.44
CA LEU A 43 2.94 2.71 -6.49
C LEU A 43 2.28 3.87 -7.22
N GLU A 44 3.10 4.73 -7.82
CA GLU A 44 2.64 5.79 -8.71
C GLU A 44 3.16 5.57 -10.11
N LEU A 45 2.28 5.72 -11.10
CA LEU A 45 2.61 5.75 -12.51
C LEU A 45 2.46 7.18 -13.03
N ASP A 46 3.33 7.61 -13.93
CA ASP A 46 3.13 8.84 -14.69
C ASP A 46 1.99 8.69 -15.73
N SER A 47 1.70 9.78 -16.45
CA SER A 47 0.66 9.83 -17.49
C SER A 47 0.90 8.85 -18.65
N GLU A 48 2.11 8.32 -18.79
CA GLU A 48 2.52 7.35 -19.82
C GLU A 48 2.59 5.91 -19.27
N GLY A 49 2.25 5.71 -18.00
CA GLY A 49 2.28 4.41 -17.34
C GLY A 49 3.67 3.97 -16.86
N VAL A 50 4.62 4.90 -16.70
CA VAL A 50 5.96 4.62 -16.14
C VAL A 50 5.93 4.74 -14.63
N GLU A 51 6.43 3.72 -13.93
CA GLU A 51 6.54 3.74 -12.46
C GLU A 51 7.49 4.86 -11.99
N LEU A 52 6.96 5.76 -11.17
CA LEU A 52 7.70 6.86 -10.55
C LEU A 52 8.32 6.44 -9.22
N TRP A 53 7.52 5.75 -8.39
CA TRP A 53 7.96 5.17 -7.13
C TRP A 53 7.11 3.97 -6.76
N ARG A 54 7.62 3.21 -5.80
CA ARG A 54 6.94 2.10 -5.17
C ARG A 54 7.27 2.05 -3.68
N TRP A 55 6.25 1.71 -2.90
CA TRP A 55 6.36 1.38 -1.49
C TRP A 55 5.72 0.01 -1.25
N GLU A 56 6.46 -0.85 -0.56
CA GLU A 56 6.02 -2.17 -0.13
C GLU A 56 6.33 -2.28 1.37
N ASP A 57 5.44 -2.91 2.13
CA ASP A 57 5.65 -3.10 3.56
C ASP A 57 4.97 -4.36 4.05
N SER A 58 5.75 -5.25 4.66
CA SER A 58 5.27 -6.48 5.28
C SER A 58 5.10 -6.20 6.76
N PRO A 59 3.86 -6.09 7.27
CA PRO A 59 3.65 -5.82 8.68
C PRO A 59 4.11 -7.01 9.55
N GLY A 60 4.15 -8.23 8.98
CA GLY A 60 4.57 -9.50 9.61
C GLY A 60 3.41 -10.47 9.95
N GLY A 61 2.17 -9.99 9.76
CA GLY A 61 0.91 -10.67 10.06
C GLY A 61 0.36 -11.52 8.93
N GLY A 62 -0.87 -12.01 9.11
CA GLY A 62 -1.62 -12.66 8.03
C GLY A 62 -2.14 -11.65 7.01
N THR A 63 -3.31 -11.91 6.42
CA THR A 63 -3.75 -11.15 5.23
C THR A 63 -3.85 -9.65 5.44
N CYS A 64 -3.15 -8.90 4.60
CA CYS A 64 -3.09 -7.44 4.60
C CYS A 64 -3.66 -6.88 3.30
N ARG A 65 -4.48 -5.83 3.37
CA ARG A 65 -5.10 -5.24 2.17
C ARG A 65 -5.42 -3.77 2.28
N THR A 66 -5.12 -3.01 1.24
CA THR A 66 -5.55 -1.59 1.09
C THR A 66 -6.82 -1.53 0.26
N TYR A 67 -7.87 -0.86 0.73
CA TYR A 67 -9.13 -0.69 -0.02
C TYR A 67 -9.44 0.75 -0.42
N GLY A 68 -8.74 1.72 0.16
CA GLY A 68 -8.90 3.12 -0.16
C GLY A 68 -7.55 3.80 -0.32
N VAL A 69 -7.47 4.70 -1.29
CA VAL A 69 -6.30 5.55 -1.50
C VAL A 69 -6.75 6.95 -1.90
N THR A 70 -6.05 7.97 -1.42
CA THR A 70 -6.25 9.37 -1.83
C THR A 70 -4.92 10.09 -1.96
N VAL A 71 -4.90 11.11 -2.81
CA VAL A 71 -3.76 12.03 -3.00
C VAL A 71 -4.15 13.40 -2.43
N SER A 72 -3.22 14.05 -1.75
CA SER A 72 -3.36 15.42 -1.23
C SER A 72 -2.78 16.43 -2.22
N ASP A 73 -3.10 17.72 -2.05
CA ASP A 73 -2.58 18.80 -2.92
C ASP A 73 -1.04 18.90 -2.93
N ASP A 74 -0.38 18.46 -1.86
CA ASP A 74 1.09 18.40 -1.75
C ASP A 74 1.70 17.15 -2.43
N GLY A 75 0.87 16.30 -3.04
CA GLY A 75 1.25 15.02 -3.65
C GLY A 75 1.45 13.88 -2.67
N SER A 76 1.20 14.09 -1.36
CA SER A 76 1.25 12.99 -0.40
C SER A 76 0.06 12.04 -0.55
N VAL A 77 0.31 10.76 -0.33
CA VAL A 77 -0.66 9.68 -0.52
C VAL A 77 -1.10 9.17 0.85
N VAL A 78 -2.40 8.95 1.04
CA VAL A 78 -2.94 8.21 2.20
C VAL A 78 -3.64 6.96 1.71
N GLY A 79 -3.19 5.81 2.21
CA GLY A 79 -3.84 4.51 2.02
C GLY A 79 -4.58 4.08 3.28
N ALA A 80 -5.69 3.37 3.13
CA ALA A 80 -6.48 2.81 4.23
C ALA A 80 -6.95 1.39 3.91
N GLY A 81 -7.00 0.54 4.93
CA GLY A 81 -7.14 -0.90 4.75
C GLY A 81 -7.27 -1.68 6.06
N TYR A 82 -6.89 -2.95 6.02
CA TYR A 82 -6.89 -3.83 7.19
C TYR A 82 -5.69 -4.79 7.25
N ILE A 83 -5.48 -5.33 8.45
CA ILE A 83 -4.58 -6.46 8.74
C ILE A 83 -5.39 -7.55 9.44
N TRP A 84 -5.34 -8.79 8.94
CA TRP A 84 -5.90 -9.97 9.60
C TRP A 84 -4.78 -10.68 10.35
N SER A 85 -5.07 -11.08 11.59
CA SER A 85 -4.20 -11.87 12.46
C SER A 85 -2.97 -11.10 12.95
N GLY A 86 -3.13 -9.77 12.97
CA GLY A 86 -2.35 -8.80 13.72
C GLY A 86 -1.05 -8.36 13.09
N ASP A 87 -0.54 -7.28 13.69
CA ASP A 87 0.74 -6.57 13.51
C ASP A 87 0.75 -5.36 12.55
N TRP A 88 1.92 -4.73 12.39
CA TRP A 88 2.31 -3.37 12.85
C TRP A 88 2.72 -3.19 14.31
N ALA A 89 3.42 -4.19 14.82
CA ALA A 89 3.91 -4.34 16.20
C ALA A 89 2.81 -4.66 17.22
N THR A 90 1.85 -5.47 16.76
CA THR A 90 0.68 -6.08 17.42
C THR A 90 -0.45 -5.12 17.73
N PRO A 91 -1.65 -5.38 17.20
CA PRO A 91 -2.76 -5.31 18.15
C PRO A 91 -3.98 -6.14 17.71
N SER A 92 -4.06 -7.45 17.86
CA SER A 92 -5.35 -8.13 17.68
C SER A 92 -5.85 -8.72 19.01
N LEU A 93 -7.06 -8.30 19.43
CA LEU A 93 -7.99 -9.06 20.31
C LEU A 93 -9.35 -9.23 19.58
N GLY A 94 -9.27 -9.56 18.29
CA GLY A 94 -10.32 -9.85 17.30
C GLY A 94 -9.66 -10.46 16.04
N GLU A 95 -10.37 -10.64 14.92
CA GLU A 95 -9.76 -11.17 13.68
C GLU A 95 -9.10 -10.09 12.81
N THR A 96 -9.54 -8.84 12.85
CA THR A 96 -9.11 -7.83 11.87
C THR A 96 -8.96 -6.44 12.49
N ASP A 97 -7.86 -5.76 12.18
CA ASP A 97 -7.57 -4.39 12.59
C ASP A 97 -7.60 -3.46 11.39
N PHE A 98 -8.17 -2.25 11.55
CA PHE A 98 -8.14 -1.25 10.48
C PHE A 98 -6.87 -0.40 10.57
N ILE A 99 -6.32 -0.07 9.40
CA ILE A 99 -5.05 0.65 9.28
C ILE A 99 -5.17 1.86 8.37
N ALA A 100 -4.21 2.76 8.52
CA ALA A 100 -3.89 3.79 7.55
C ALA A 100 -2.38 4.00 7.48
N TYR A 101 -1.88 4.40 6.32
CA TYR A 101 -0.51 4.87 6.15
C TYR A 101 -0.47 6.12 5.29
N LYS A 102 0.58 6.90 5.43
CA LYS A 102 0.84 8.06 4.59
C LYS A 102 2.23 8.00 4.00
N LEU A 103 2.30 8.23 2.70
CA LEU A 103 3.53 8.35 1.93
C LEU A 103 3.73 9.81 1.51
N ALA A 104 4.97 10.26 1.46
CA ALA A 104 5.34 11.50 0.81
C ALA A 104 5.19 11.37 -0.71
N LYS A 105 5.29 12.50 -1.43
CA LYS A 105 5.21 12.52 -2.90
C LYS A 105 6.23 11.61 -3.60
N ASP A 106 7.34 11.30 -2.94
CA ASP A 106 8.39 10.41 -3.47
C ASP A 106 8.22 8.94 -3.03
N GLY A 107 7.09 8.59 -2.41
CA GLY A 107 6.83 7.24 -1.91
C GLY A 107 7.43 6.95 -0.52
N THR A 108 8.13 7.90 0.10
CA THR A 108 8.69 7.71 1.46
C THR A 108 7.59 7.59 2.50
N LEU A 109 7.60 6.53 3.33
CA LEU A 109 6.68 6.39 4.45
C LEU A 109 6.85 7.54 5.47
N LEU A 110 5.78 8.30 5.71
CA LEU A 110 5.72 9.37 6.70
C LEU A 110 5.17 8.88 8.04
N TRP A 111 4.07 8.14 8.00
CA TRP A 111 3.49 7.50 9.18
C TRP A 111 2.65 6.29 8.80
N LYS A 112 2.42 5.45 9.79
CA LYS A 112 1.43 4.36 9.77
C LYS A 112 0.66 4.39 11.07
N TRP A 113 -0.58 3.92 11.01
CA TRP A 113 -1.53 3.99 12.09
C TRP A 113 -2.43 2.75 12.06
N GLN A 114 -2.78 2.27 13.25
CA GLN A 114 -3.64 1.12 13.48
C GLN A 114 -4.38 1.30 14.82
N VAL A 115 -5.56 0.70 14.97
CA VAL A 115 -6.26 0.63 16.26
C VAL A 115 -7.16 -0.61 16.37
N THR A 116 -7.54 -0.94 17.60
CA THR A 116 -8.46 -2.01 17.97
C THR A 116 -9.67 -1.50 18.73
N TYR A 117 -10.71 -2.32 18.80
CA TYR A 117 -11.83 -2.11 19.70
C TYR A 117 -11.91 -3.29 20.68
N GLU A 118 -12.06 -3.02 21.99
CA GLU A 118 -12.40 -3.99 23.04
C GLU A 118 -13.93 -4.09 23.25
#